data_AF-A0A942YEI4-F1
#
_entry.id   AF-A0A942YEI4-F1
#
_cell.length_a   1.000
_cell.length_b   1.000
_cell.length_c   1.000
_cell.angle_alpha   90.00
_cell.angle_beta   90.00
_cell.angle_gamma   90.00
#
_symmetry.space_group_name_H-M   'P 1'
#
loop_
_entity.id
_entity.type
_entity.pdbx_description
1 polymer ?
#
loop_
_entity_poly.entity_id
_entity_poly.type
_entity_poly.pdbx_seq_one_letter_code
_entity_poly.pdbx_strand_id
1 'polypeptide(L)'
;MRLEYRLDDEAQQYPALWHYYDISKSEAAARMTCEYFVKNNETYKVTATALDPDGTAVIYVEKEEFSNDTLEKYHSHIGFETRELTEQGSILIEQKEIWEHEEVLAALHSDFIYIKRGEKFLEFAMDSREIDEDRKCYVYYGNFTGNSH
;
A
#
# COMPACT_ATOMS: atom_id res chain seq x y z
N MET A 1 4.53 -2.62 18.11
CA MET A 1 3.54 -1.55 18.40
C MET A 1 2.15 -2.05 18.05
N ARG A 2 1.10 -1.30 18.37
CA ARG A 2 -0.28 -1.67 18.00
C ARG A 2 -0.71 -0.91 16.75
N LEU A 3 -1.51 -1.55 15.90
CA LEU A 3 -2.15 -0.93 14.76
C LEU A 3 -3.61 -1.37 14.65
N GLU A 4 -4.50 -0.45 14.32
CA GLU A 4 -5.92 -0.71 14.08
C GLU A 4 -6.37 -0.12 12.75
N TYR A 5 -7.17 -0.89 12.00
CA TYR A 5 -8.00 -0.35 10.93
C TYR A 5 -9.40 -0.11 11.48
N ARG A 6 -9.93 1.10 11.35
CA ARG A 6 -11.27 1.48 11.80
C ARG A 6 -12.10 1.95 10.62
N LEU A 7 -13.38 1.59 10.58
CA LEU A 7 -14.27 2.15 9.59
C LEU A 7 -14.44 3.65 9.86
N ASP A 8 -14.36 4.48 8.83
CA ASP A 8 -14.63 5.91 8.92
C ASP A 8 -16.14 6.18 9.00
N ASP A 9 -16.71 5.80 10.15
CA ASP A 9 -18.14 5.98 10.44
C ASP A 9 -18.27 6.63 11.82
N GLU A 10 -18.35 7.97 11.82
CA GLU A 10 -18.52 8.77 13.04
C GLU A 10 -19.82 8.40 13.79
N ALA A 11 -20.90 8.06 13.07
CA ALA A 11 -22.17 7.71 13.68
C ALA A 11 -22.11 6.40 14.47
N GLN A 12 -21.25 5.48 14.06
CA GLN A 12 -20.97 4.22 14.76
C GLN A 12 -19.71 4.27 15.65
N GLN A 13 -19.18 5.46 15.92
CA GLN A 13 -17.99 5.68 16.74
C GLN A 13 -16.74 4.96 16.22
N TYR A 14 -16.54 4.98 14.89
CA TYR A 14 -15.38 4.43 14.20
C TYR A 14 -15.10 2.96 14.57
N PRO A 15 -16.02 2.04 14.23
CA PRO A 15 -15.90 0.65 14.66
C PRO A 15 -14.61 0.04 14.10
N ALA A 16 -13.86 -0.61 15.00
CA ALA A 16 -12.62 -1.26 14.60
C ALA A 16 -12.92 -2.49 13.75
N LEU A 17 -12.32 -2.51 12.56
CA LEU A 17 -12.35 -3.64 11.66
C LEU A 17 -11.29 -4.63 12.13
N TRP A 18 -10.00 -4.27 12.02
CA TRP A 18 -8.88 -5.18 12.30
C TRP A 18 -7.92 -4.63 13.34
N HIS A 19 -7.34 -5.55 14.11
CA HIS A 19 -6.42 -5.24 15.21
C HIS A 19 -5.13 -6.05 15.06
N TYR A 20 -4.00 -5.36 15.15
CA TYR A 20 -2.66 -5.93 15.12
C TYR A 20 -1.96 -5.57 16.44
N TYR A 21 -1.85 -6.55 17.33
CA TYR A 21 -1.33 -6.32 18.70
C TYR A 21 0.18 -6.17 18.75
N ASP A 22 0.89 -6.80 17.81
CA ASP A 22 2.34 -6.75 17.73
C ASP A 22 2.79 -6.66 16.27
N ILE A 23 2.99 -5.42 15.84
CA ILE A 23 3.48 -5.07 14.51
C ILE A 23 4.77 -4.26 14.63
N SER A 24 5.70 -4.39 13.69
CA SER A 24 6.90 -3.56 13.70
C SER A 24 6.56 -2.08 13.45
N LYS A 25 7.39 -1.16 13.93
CA LYS A 25 7.18 0.28 13.67
C LYS A 25 7.27 0.59 12.18
N SER A 26 8.14 -0.13 11.48
CA SER A 26 8.35 0.00 10.04
C SER A 26 7.16 -0.48 9.23
N GLU A 27 6.54 -1.59 9.63
CA GLU A 27 5.31 -2.07 9.00
C GLU A 27 4.14 -1.12 9.26
N ALA A 28 3.97 -0.63 10.50
CA ALA A 28 2.93 0.36 10.79
C ALA A 28 3.10 1.62 9.95
N ALA A 29 4.32 2.15 9.87
CA ALA A 29 4.63 3.31 9.02
C ALA A 29 4.35 3.02 7.54
N ALA A 30 4.77 1.87 7.02
CA ALA A 30 4.52 1.48 5.62
C ALA A 30 3.01 1.40 5.32
N ARG A 31 2.22 0.79 6.20
CA ARG A 31 0.76 0.73 6.07
C ARG A 31 0.11 2.11 6.12
N MET A 32 0.58 3.00 6.99
CA MET A 32 0.08 4.38 7.09
C MET A 32 0.40 5.25 5.86
N THR A 33 1.34 4.83 5.00
CA THR A 33 1.58 5.51 3.72
C THR A 33 0.64 5.07 2.60
N CYS A 34 -0.08 3.96 2.76
CA CYS A 34 -0.90 3.42 1.69
C CYS A 34 -2.23 4.17 1.60
N GLU A 35 -2.66 4.46 0.38
CA GLU A 35 -4.00 4.97 0.06
C GLU A 35 -5.05 3.85 0.11
N TYR A 36 -4.62 2.61 -0.12
CA TYR A 36 -5.51 1.45 -0.23
C TYR A 36 -5.05 0.30 0.66
N PHE A 37 -6.04 -0.46 1.13
CA PHE A 37 -5.86 -1.66 1.92
C PHE A 37 -6.80 -2.75 1.42
N VAL A 38 -6.24 -3.92 1.09
CA VAL A 38 -7.03 -5.08 0.65
C VAL A 38 -6.91 -6.19 1.68
N LYS A 39 -8.06 -6.72 2.08
CA LYS A 39 -8.15 -7.90 2.96
C LYS A 39 -9.47 -8.62 2.79
N ASN A 40 -9.44 -9.94 2.80
CA ASN A 40 -10.59 -10.82 2.57
C ASN A 40 -11.30 -10.53 1.24
N ASN A 41 -10.55 -10.18 0.18
CA ASN A 41 -11.05 -9.72 -1.13
C ASN A 41 -11.92 -8.47 -1.08
N GLU A 42 -11.83 -7.68 -0.01
CA GLU A 42 -12.46 -6.38 0.10
C GLU A 42 -11.40 -5.29 0.04
N THR A 43 -11.69 -4.24 -0.73
CA THR A 43 -10.81 -3.08 -0.86
C THR A 43 -11.35 -1.94 0.00
N TYR A 44 -10.42 -1.28 0.67
CA TYR A 44 -10.67 -0.19 1.58
C TYR A 44 -9.79 0.99 1.19
N LYS A 45 -10.38 2.17 1.11
CA LYS A 45 -9.66 3.42 0.91
C LYS A 45 -9.32 4.05 2.24
N VAL A 46 -8.07 4.42 2.43
CA VAL A 46 -7.62 5.16 3.61
C VAL A 46 -8.11 6.60 3.51
N THR A 47 -8.87 7.03 4.53
CA THR A 47 -9.38 8.39 4.64
C THR A 47 -8.54 9.25 5.58
N ALA A 48 -7.98 8.64 6.63
CA ALA A 48 -7.10 9.31 7.58
C ALA A 48 -6.19 8.32 8.30
N THR A 49 -5.08 8.84 8.84
CA THR A 49 -4.23 8.12 9.79
C THR A 49 -4.02 8.93 11.05
N ALA A 50 -3.90 8.24 12.19
CA ALA A 50 -3.71 8.86 13.49
C ALA A 50 -2.78 8.03 14.38
N LEU A 51 -2.31 8.65 15.45
CA LEU A 51 -1.59 7.99 16.54
C LEU A 51 -2.35 8.28 17.84
N ASP A 52 -2.97 7.26 18.40
CA ASP A 52 -3.68 7.38 19.68
C ASP A 52 -2.68 7.70 20.82
N PRO A 53 -3.14 8.33 21.93
CA PRO A 53 -2.25 8.71 23.04
C PRO A 53 -1.46 7.55 23.66
N ASP A 54 -1.94 6.31 23.50
CA ASP A 54 -1.27 5.10 23.98
C ASP A 54 -0.25 4.50 22.99
N GLY A 55 -0.01 5.21 21.88
CA GLY A 55 0.94 4.85 20.82
C GLY A 55 0.38 3.87 19.79
N THR A 56 -0.92 3.61 19.77
CA THR A 56 -1.58 2.79 18.74
C THR A 56 -1.69 3.58 17.44
N ALA A 57 -1.17 3.04 16.33
CA ALA A 57 -1.42 3.60 15.00
C ALA A 57 -2.84 3.25 14.58
N VAL A 58 -3.59 4.22 14.08
CA VAL A 58 -4.98 4.04 13.63
C VAL A 58 -5.07 4.46 12.17
N ILE A 59 -5.65 3.60 11.34
CA ILE A 59 -5.91 3.86 9.92
C ILE A 59 -7.43 3.82 9.73
N TYR A 60 -8.01 4.97 9.42
CA TYR A 60 -9.43 5.10 9.12
C TYR A 60 -9.67 4.79 7.65
N VAL A 61 -10.69 4.00 7.37
CA VAL A 61 -10.99 3.53 6.02
C VAL A 61 -12.46 3.57 5.67
N GLU A 62 -12.76 3.77 4.39
CA GLU A 62 -14.07 3.53 3.80
C GLU A 62 -13.98 2.31 2.87
N LYS A 63 -15.05 1.51 2.82
CA LYS A 63 -15.12 0.38 1.88
C LYS A 63 -15.30 0.92 0.45
N GLU A 64 -14.49 0.44 -0.49
CA GLU A 64 -14.58 0.82 -1.89
C GLU A 64 -14.86 -0.40 -2.76
N GLU A 65 -15.79 -0.25 -3.71
CA GLU A 65 -16.16 -1.34 -4.62
C GLU A 65 -15.25 -1.33 -5.84
N PHE A 66 -14.24 -2.20 -5.84
CA PHE A 66 -13.45 -2.52 -7.02
C PHE A 66 -13.67 -3.97 -7.44
N SER A 67 -13.57 -4.23 -8.75
CA SER A 67 -13.40 -5.58 -9.25
C SER A 67 -11.94 -5.99 -9.04
N ASN A 68 -11.66 -6.76 -7.97
CA ASN A 68 -10.33 -7.34 -7.82
C ASN A 68 -10.13 -8.41 -8.91
N ASP A 69 -9.07 -8.23 -9.71
CA ASP A 69 -8.64 -9.26 -10.64
C ASP A 69 -8.02 -10.41 -9.82
N THR A 70 -8.76 -11.50 -9.67
CA THR A 70 -8.50 -12.62 -8.74
C THR A 70 -7.37 -13.56 -9.19
N LEU A 71 -6.56 -13.16 -10.18
CA LEU A 71 -5.54 -14.02 -10.81
C LEU A 71 -4.11 -13.71 -10.36
N GLU A 72 -3.94 -12.94 -9.30
CA GLU A 72 -2.63 -12.45 -8.90
C GLU A 72 -1.84 -13.40 -8.01
N LYS A 73 -0.51 -13.34 -8.11
CA LYS A 73 0.39 -14.26 -7.43
C LYS A 73 0.49 -13.92 -5.95
N TYR A 74 0.51 -14.97 -5.12
CA TYR A 74 0.87 -14.89 -3.71
C TYR A 74 2.39 -14.83 -3.55
N HIS A 75 2.86 -14.01 -2.62
CA HIS A 75 4.28 -13.91 -2.27
C HIS A 75 4.62 -14.80 -1.08
N SER A 76 5.81 -15.38 -1.08
CA SER A 76 6.29 -16.24 0.00
C SER A 76 6.73 -15.43 1.23
N HIS A 77 7.30 -14.25 0.96
CA HIS A 77 7.68 -13.23 1.94
C HIS A 77 6.81 -11.98 1.78
N ILE A 78 7.40 -10.78 1.78
CA ILE A 78 6.68 -9.54 1.50
C ILE A 78 6.91 -9.20 0.03
N GLY A 79 5.84 -9.14 -0.75
CA GLY A 79 5.90 -8.66 -2.13
C GLY A 79 6.01 -7.13 -2.17
N PHE A 80 6.75 -6.62 -3.15
CA PHE A 80 6.70 -5.22 -3.55
C PHE A 80 6.59 -5.14 -5.06
N GLU A 81 5.47 -4.59 -5.52
CA GLU A 81 5.15 -4.44 -6.94
C GLU A 81 5.13 -2.95 -7.30
N THR A 82 5.63 -2.65 -8.49
CA THR A 82 5.43 -1.34 -9.12
C THR A 82 4.59 -1.56 -10.36
N ARG A 83 3.48 -0.81 -10.48
CA ARG A 83 2.49 -1.02 -11.53
C ARG A 83 2.12 0.28 -12.21
N GLU A 84 2.15 0.27 -13.54
CA GLU A 84 1.74 1.40 -14.35
C GLU A 84 0.23 1.36 -14.54
N LEU A 85 -0.44 2.48 -14.28
CA LEU A 85 -1.88 2.60 -14.50
C LEU A 85 -2.19 2.71 -15.99
N THR A 86 -3.28 2.09 -16.40
CA THR A 86 -3.80 2.16 -17.78
C THR A 86 -5.30 2.41 -17.76
N GLU A 87 -5.90 2.73 -18.90
CA GLU A 87 -7.35 2.89 -19.02
C GLU A 87 -8.13 1.63 -18.63
N GLN A 88 -7.50 0.45 -18.72
CA GLN A 88 -8.14 -0.85 -18.46
C GLN A 88 -7.72 -1.47 -17.11
N GLY A 89 -6.91 -0.80 -16.29
CA GLY A 89 -6.43 -1.31 -15.01
C GLY A 89 -4.97 -0.95 -14.74
N SER A 90 -4.13 -1.96 -14.49
CA SER A 90 -2.70 -1.73 -14.28
C SER A 90 -1.83 -2.82 -14.91
N ILE A 91 -0.59 -2.46 -15.27
CA ILE A 91 0.42 -3.36 -15.82
C ILE A 91 1.57 -3.47 -14.83
N LEU A 92 1.98 -4.71 -14.52
CA LEU A 92 3.16 -4.96 -13.70
C LEU A 92 4.44 -4.50 -14.40
N ILE A 93 5.19 -3.61 -13.75
CA ILE A 93 6.44 -3.05 -14.27
C ILE A 93 7.65 -3.76 -13.67
N GLU A 94 7.67 -3.87 -12.35
CA GLU A 94 8.69 -4.57 -11.58
C GLU A 94 8.04 -5.27 -10.39
N GLN A 95 8.61 -6.41 -9.99
CA GLN A 95 8.24 -7.12 -8.77
C GLN A 95 9.51 -7.59 -8.05
N LYS A 96 9.49 -7.53 -6.71
CA LYS A 96 10.53 -8.12 -5.85
C LYS A 96 9.91 -8.69 -4.59
N GLU A 97 10.58 -9.67 -4.00
CA GLU A 97 10.32 -10.08 -2.61
C GLU A 97 11.35 -9.41 -1.70
N ILE A 98 10.88 -8.92 -0.56
CA ILE A 98 11.70 -8.35 0.52
C ILE A 98 11.48 -9.14 1.81
N TRP A 99 12.39 -8.99 2.76
CA TRP A 99 12.34 -9.67 4.04
C TRP A 99 11.78 -8.77 5.14
N GLU A 100 12.10 -7.48 5.07
CA GLU A 100 11.74 -6.50 6.09
C GLU A 100 11.03 -5.28 5.48
N HIS A 101 10.03 -4.75 6.19
CA HIS A 101 9.27 -3.58 5.74
C HIS A 101 10.13 -2.32 5.53
N GLU A 102 11.27 -2.24 6.23
CA GLU A 102 12.25 -1.15 6.10
C GLU A 102 12.84 -1.04 4.69
N GLU A 103 12.89 -2.15 3.94
CA GLU A 103 13.45 -2.19 2.58
C GLU A 103 12.61 -1.43 1.55
N VAL A 104 11.34 -1.14 1.85
CA VAL A 104 10.42 -0.43 0.94
C VAL A 104 9.90 0.88 1.48
N LEU A 105 10.10 1.18 2.76
CA LEU A 105 9.62 2.41 3.40
C LEU A 105 9.99 3.68 2.63
N ALA A 106 11.26 3.80 2.21
CA ALA A 106 11.71 4.97 1.45
C ALA A 106 11.00 5.10 0.10
N ALA A 107 10.79 3.98 -0.61
CA ALA A 107 10.06 3.97 -1.87
C ALA A 107 8.59 4.34 -1.63
N LEU A 108 7.94 3.72 -0.65
CA LEU A 108 6.56 4.00 -0.28
C LEU A 108 6.35 5.45 0.13
N HIS A 109 7.30 6.12 0.77
CA HIS A 109 7.19 7.54 1.13
C HIS A 109 7.51 8.53 -0.01
N SER A 110 8.01 8.05 -1.15
CA SER A 110 8.44 8.91 -2.24
C SER A 110 7.29 9.22 -3.20
N ASP A 111 7.22 10.47 -3.68
CA ASP A 111 6.30 10.86 -4.75
C ASP A 111 6.80 10.42 -6.14
N PHE A 112 8.12 10.16 -6.26
CA PHE A 112 8.75 9.67 -7.48
C PHE A 112 9.76 8.57 -7.14
N ILE A 113 9.76 7.51 -7.94
CA ILE A 113 10.82 6.49 -7.94
C ILE A 113 11.44 6.40 -9.34
N TYR A 114 12.61 5.79 -9.41
CA TYR A 114 13.37 5.68 -10.66
C TYR A 114 13.51 4.22 -11.07
N ILE A 115 12.93 3.89 -12.21
CA ILE A 115 12.88 2.52 -12.72
C ILE A 115 13.88 2.39 -13.86
N LYS A 116 14.71 1.35 -13.80
CA LYS A 116 15.72 1.12 -14.84
C LYS A 116 15.08 0.57 -16.10
N ARG A 117 15.26 1.26 -17.23
CA ARG A 117 14.83 0.81 -18.56
C ARG A 117 16.01 0.90 -19.53
N GLY A 118 16.63 -0.25 -19.81
CA GLY A 118 17.87 -0.31 -20.58
C GLY A 118 19.02 0.35 -19.81
N GLU A 119 19.62 1.39 -20.40
CA GLU A 119 20.75 2.14 -19.82
C GLU A 119 20.33 3.38 -19.01
N LYS A 120 19.03 3.71 -18.98
CA LYS A 120 18.51 4.92 -18.32
C LYS A 120 17.66 4.59 -17.10
N PHE A 121 17.57 5.55 -16.19
CA PHE A 121 16.56 5.57 -15.14
C PHE A 121 15.44 6.50 -15.56
N LEU A 122 14.22 5.97 -15.67
CA LEU A 122 13.04 6.78 -15.99
C LEU A 122 12.30 7.12 -14.71
N GLU A 123 11.92 8.38 -14.59
CA GLU A 123 11.12 8.88 -13.47
C GLU A 123 9.69 8.32 -13.55
N PHE A 124 9.23 7.78 -12.44
CA PHE A 124 7.92 7.17 -12.27
C PHE A 124 7.19 7.87 -11.13
N ALA A 125 6.15 8.63 -11.49
CA ALA A 125 5.36 9.43 -10.56
C ALA A 125 4.32 8.55 -9.88
N MET A 126 4.26 8.66 -8.55
CA MET A 126 3.27 8.00 -7.70
C MET A 126 1.87 8.51 -8.00
N ASP A 127 0.93 7.58 -8.11
CA ASP A 127 -0.51 7.88 -8.11
C ASP A 127 -1.13 7.46 -6.78
N SER A 128 -0.87 6.22 -6.37
CA SER A 128 -1.39 5.63 -5.14
C SER A 128 -0.57 4.43 -4.70
N ARG A 129 -0.74 4.04 -3.45
CA ARG A 129 -0.08 2.89 -2.82
C ARG A 129 -1.12 1.99 -2.16
N GLU A 130 -0.90 0.71 -2.23
CA GLU A 130 -1.78 -0.30 -1.65
C GLU A 130 -0.98 -1.27 -0.78
N ILE A 131 -1.56 -1.67 0.34
CA ILE A 131 -1.17 -2.91 1.03
C ILE A 131 -2.26 -3.96 0.78
N ASP A 132 -1.93 -4.91 -0.09
CA ASP A 132 -2.72 -6.12 -0.31
C ASP A 132 -2.26 -7.20 0.68
N GLU A 133 -2.98 -7.30 1.80
CA GLU A 133 -2.65 -8.25 2.85
C GLU A 133 -2.97 -9.69 2.44
N ASP A 134 -3.95 -9.90 1.56
CA ASP A 134 -4.28 -11.23 1.04
C ASP A 134 -3.10 -11.82 0.26
N ARG A 135 -2.35 -10.97 -0.46
CA ARG A 135 -1.14 -11.36 -1.21
C ARG A 135 0.17 -11.13 -0.47
N LYS A 136 0.14 -10.54 0.73
CA LYS A 136 1.32 -10.05 1.47
C LYS A 136 2.16 -9.08 0.65
N CYS A 137 1.52 -8.15 -0.05
CA CYS A 137 2.18 -7.33 -1.07
C CYS A 137 1.90 -5.84 -0.87
N TYR A 138 2.94 -5.02 -0.94
CA TYR A 138 2.79 -3.60 -1.18
C TYR A 138 2.82 -3.32 -2.68
N VAL A 139 1.91 -2.47 -3.15
CA VAL A 139 1.86 -2.05 -4.55
C VAL A 139 2.05 -0.55 -4.63
N TYR A 140 2.96 -0.11 -5.50
CA TYR A 140 3.17 1.29 -5.85
C TYR A 140 2.64 1.52 -7.26
N TYR A 141 1.49 2.19 -7.36
CA TYR A 141 0.87 2.56 -8.62
C TYR A 141 1.36 3.92 -9.10
N GLY A 142 1.47 4.09 -10.41
CA GLY A 142 1.92 5.34 -10.97
C GLY A 142 2.04 5.34 -12.48
N ASN A 143 2.75 6.33 -13.02
CA ASN A 143 2.97 6.49 -14.45
C ASN A 143 4.38 7.03 -14.73
N PHE A 144 4.96 6.66 -15.87
CA PHE A 144 6.20 7.28 -16.32
C PHE A 144 5.96 8.73 -16.73
N THR A 145 6.80 9.66 -16.25
CA THR A 145 6.68 11.09 -16.58
C THR A 145 7.31 11.46 -17.93
N GLY A 146 8.17 10.58 -18.46
CA GLY A 146 9.01 10.83 -19.62
C GLY A 146 10.36 11.49 -19.29
N ASN A 147 10.58 11.91 -18.03
CA ASN A 147 11.88 12.40 -17.58
C ASN A 147 12.85 11.24 -17.31
N SER A 148 14.15 11.48 -17.51
CA SER A 148 15.20 10.49 -17.24
C SER A 148 16.40 11.10 -16.53
N HIS A 149 17.00 10.32 -15.64
CA HIS A 149 18.30 10.59 -15.02
C HIS A 149 19.43 9.74 -15.64
#